data_AF-A0A7K2NT83-F1
#
_entry.id   AF-A0A7K2NT83-F1
#
_cell.length_a   1.000
_cell.length_b   1.000
_cell.length_c   1.000
_cell.angle_alpha   90.00
_cell.angle_beta   90.00
_cell.angle_gamma   90.00
#
_symmetry.space_group_name_H-M   'P 1'
#
loop_
_entity.id
_entity.type
_entity.pdbx_description
1 polymer ?
#
loop_
_entity_poly.entity_id
_entity_poly.type
_entity_poly.pdbx_seq_one_letter_code
_entity_poly.pdbx_strand_id
1 'polypeptide(L)'
;MPAISPEQAARRRKTNAKIFKFGCLPLAAIFVLVIVLAAVGSNQDDDKPAKEATVDAPAYTVANKQEKTKTGSVDLVVPDATVDTAKAAIEDYAQNIGDSFQDYAITVVRSNADKVYVCTGRWIRDEQASELYTGGKVKADSWPAIDMNCPDPKG
;
A
#
# COMPACT_ATOMS: atom_id res chain seq x y z
N MET A 1 -41.84 9.00 2.22
CA MET A 1 -41.02 7.80 1.91
C MET A 1 -41.54 7.21 0.61
N PRO A 2 -40.88 7.37 -0.55
CA PRO A 2 -41.39 6.78 -1.78
C PRO A 2 -41.07 5.28 -1.80
N ALA A 3 -42.12 4.47 -1.84
CA ALA A 3 -42.04 3.03 -2.03
C ALA A 3 -41.60 2.72 -3.47
N ILE A 4 -40.55 1.92 -3.61
CA ILE A 4 -40.09 1.43 -4.91
C ILE A 4 -41.06 0.35 -5.38
N SER A 5 -41.65 0.55 -6.56
CA SER A 5 -42.59 -0.38 -7.21
C SER A 5 -41.92 -1.74 -7.51
N PRO A 6 -42.63 -2.89 -7.37
CA PRO A 6 -42.11 -4.23 -7.62
C PRO A 6 -41.57 -4.45 -9.06
N GLU A 7 -41.90 -3.57 -10.00
CA GLU A 7 -41.38 -3.61 -11.37
C GLU A 7 -39.87 -3.27 -11.46
N GLN A 8 -39.35 -2.44 -10.56
CA GLN A 8 -37.93 -2.04 -10.52
C GLN A 8 -37.02 -3.14 -9.95
N ALA A 9 -37.57 -4.11 -9.22
CA ALA A 9 -36.82 -5.22 -8.62
C ALA A 9 -36.52 -6.37 -9.59
N ALA A 10 -37.21 -6.46 -10.73
CA ALA A 10 -37.11 -7.59 -11.65
C ALA A 10 -36.06 -7.42 -12.78
N ARG A 11 -35.57 -6.19 -13.05
CA ARG A 11 -34.62 -5.93 -14.15
C ARG A 11 -33.16 -6.26 -13.85
N ARG A 12 -32.77 -6.48 -12.58
CA ARG A 12 -31.36 -6.72 -12.20
C ARG A 12 -30.87 -8.18 -12.35
N ARG A 13 -31.71 -9.10 -12.80
CA ARG A 13 -31.36 -10.53 -12.93
C ARG A 13 -31.42 -11.02 -14.38
N LYS A 14 -30.64 -10.45 -15.31
CA LYS A 14 -30.43 -11.05 -16.64
C LYS A 14 -29.39 -10.31 -17.46
N THR A 15 -28.10 -10.52 -17.19
CA THR A 15 -27.02 -10.53 -18.21
C THR A 15 -25.68 -10.82 -17.54
N ASN A 16 -25.33 -12.10 -17.43
CA ASN A 16 -23.96 -12.55 -17.65
C ASN A 16 -23.96 -14.07 -17.72
N ALA A 17 -24.30 -14.56 -18.91
CA ALA A 17 -24.06 -15.92 -19.29
C ALA A 17 -23.62 -15.93 -20.75
N LYS A 18 -22.48 -16.59 -20.99
CA LYS A 18 -21.90 -17.02 -22.27
C LYS A 18 -21.13 -15.96 -23.04
N ILE A 19 -19.79 -16.05 -23.01
CA ILE A 19 -18.99 -16.38 -24.22
C ILE A 19 -17.81 -17.27 -23.78
N PHE A 20 -18.04 -18.57 -23.80
CA PHE A 20 -16.99 -19.58 -23.94
C PHE A 20 -16.99 -19.94 -25.43
N LYS A 21 -15.85 -19.83 -26.12
CA LYS A 21 -15.39 -20.68 -27.24
C LYS A 21 -14.13 -20.06 -27.89
N PHE A 22 -12.99 -20.75 -27.76
CA PHE A 22 -12.38 -21.55 -28.84
C PHE A 22 -11.86 -20.71 -30.01
N GLY A 23 -10.53 -20.68 -30.20
CA GLY A 23 -9.95 -20.10 -31.40
C GLY A 23 -8.43 -20.04 -31.36
N CYS A 24 -7.80 -21.13 -31.81
CA CYS A 24 -6.41 -21.20 -32.19
C CYS A 24 -6.06 -20.09 -33.19
N LEU A 25 -5.03 -19.27 -32.92
CA LEU A 25 -4.31 -18.55 -33.97
C LEU A 25 -2.85 -18.33 -33.54
N PRO A 26 -1.90 -19.10 -34.10
CA PRO A 26 -0.49 -18.80 -34.00
C PRO A 26 -0.15 -17.76 -35.07
N LEU A 27 0.13 -16.52 -34.69
CA LEU A 27 0.78 -15.57 -35.60
C LEU A 27 2.28 -15.54 -35.29
N ALA A 28 3.00 -16.18 -36.19
CA ALA A 28 4.44 -16.13 -36.33
C ALA A 28 4.94 -14.73 -36.73
N ALA A 29 6.25 -14.55 -36.55
CA ALA A 29 7.15 -13.65 -37.30
C ALA A 29 7.15 -12.15 -36.92
N ILE A 30 8.26 -11.41 -36.84
CA ILE A 30 9.68 -11.62 -37.20
C ILE A 30 10.51 -10.49 -36.54
N PHE A 31 11.68 -10.84 -36.01
CA PHE A 31 12.96 -10.09 -35.91
C PHE A 31 13.01 -8.60 -36.25
N VAL A 32 13.67 -7.78 -35.40
CA VAL A 32 14.95 -7.11 -35.73
C VAL A 32 15.78 -6.87 -34.46
N LEU A 33 16.95 -7.51 -34.44
CA LEU A 33 18.10 -7.24 -33.59
C LEU A 33 18.84 -6.02 -34.16
N VAL A 34 18.98 -4.93 -33.40
CA VAL A 34 20.00 -3.90 -33.68
C VAL A 34 20.90 -3.78 -32.46
N ILE A 35 22.07 -4.41 -32.58
CA ILE A 35 23.23 -4.19 -31.72
C ILE A 35 23.93 -2.95 -32.28
N VAL A 36 23.96 -1.85 -31.53
CA VAL A 36 24.94 -0.77 -31.76
C VAL A 36 25.99 -0.89 -30.67
N LEU A 37 27.07 -1.61 -31.01
CA LEU A 37 28.34 -1.59 -30.29
C LEU A 37 29.12 -0.38 -30.79
N ALA A 38 29.18 0.68 -30.00
CA ALA A 38 30.18 1.73 -30.13
C ALA A 38 30.94 1.82 -28.81
N ALA A 39 32.08 1.13 -28.77
CA ALA A 39 33.09 1.33 -27.74
C ALA A 39 33.89 2.59 -28.06
N VAL A 40 34.14 3.40 -27.01
CA VAL A 40 35.42 4.00 -26.59
C VAL A 40 35.14 5.37 -25.98
N GLY A 41 35.41 5.47 -24.69
CA GLY A 41 35.38 6.72 -23.93
C GLY A 41 35.58 6.43 -22.45
N SER A 42 36.78 6.00 -22.08
CA SER A 42 37.21 5.82 -20.69
C SER A 42 36.96 7.08 -19.86
N ASN A 43 36.13 6.96 -18.83
CA ASN A 43 36.37 7.59 -17.52
C ASN A 43 35.71 6.70 -16.47
N GLN A 44 36.55 6.22 -15.55
CA GLN A 44 36.12 5.64 -14.29
C GLN A 44 35.37 6.71 -13.52
N ASP A 45 34.09 6.46 -13.24
CA ASP A 45 33.48 6.81 -11.98
C ASP A 45 32.43 5.73 -11.71
N ASP A 46 32.69 4.95 -10.66
CA ASP A 46 31.89 3.85 -10.17
C ASP A 46 30.52 4.34 -9.67
N ASP A 47 29.60 4.67 -10.57
CA ASP A 47 28.17 4.80 -10.24
C ASP A 47 27.53 3.40 -10.16
N LYS A 48 27.97 2.65 -9.14
CA LYS A 48 27.20 1.54 -8.62
C LYS A 48 25.89 2.15 -8.09
N PRO A 49 24.69 1.76 -8.58
CA PRO A 49 23.47 2.19 -7.92
C PRO A 49 23.58 1.77 -6.47
N ALA A 50 23.63 2.76 -5.58
CA ALA A 50 23.67 2.53 -4.15
C ALA A 50 22.49 1.61 -3.85
N LYS A 51 22.78 0.37 -3.42
CA LYS A 51 21.75 -0.46 -2.80
C LYS A 51 21.18 0.39 -1.68
N GLU A 52 19.92 0.81 -1.79
CA GLU A 52 19.18 1.32 -0.64
C GLU A 52 19.41 0.31 0.48
N ALA A 53 20.03 0.76 1.57
CA ALA A 53 20.20 -0.06 2.74
C ALA A 53 18.80 -0.33 3.28
N THR A 54 18.29 -1.54 3.04
CA THR A 54 17.00 -1.97 3.55
C THR A 54 17.13 -2.07 5.06
N VAL A 55 16.43 -1.22 5.80
CA VAL A 55 16.38 -1.29 7.26
C VAL A 55 15.47 -2.47 7.61
N ASP A 56 16.00 -3.45 8.33
CA ASP A 56 15.18 -4.56 8.81
C ASP A 56 14.10 -4.04 9.77
N ALA A 57 12.91 -4.63 9.70
CA ALA A 57 11.81 -4.26 10.58
C ALA A 57 12.19 -4.53 12.05
N PRO A 58 12.03 -3.55 12.96
CA PRO A 58 12.34 -3.75 14.36
C PRO A 58 11.28 -4.66 15.03
N ALA A 59 11.65 -5.28 16.14
CA ALA A 59 10.66 -5.90 17.02
C ALA A 59 9.74 -4.82 17.61
N TYR A 60 8.43 -5.06 17.59
CA TYR A 60 7.43 -4.18 18.18
C TYR A 60 6.40 -4.95 18.99
N THR A 61 5.77 -4.26 19.94
CA THR A 61 4.58 -4.77 20.65
C THR A 61 3.33 -4.06 20.15
N VAL A 62 2.27 -4.83 19.86
CA VAL A 62 0.97 -4.28 19.48
C VAL A 62 0.21 -3.78 20.71
N ALA A 63 -0.25 -2.54 20.67
CA ALA A 63 -1.04 -1.88 21.72
C ALA A 63 -2.25 -1.14 21.12
N ASN A 64 -3.23 -0.84 21.96
CA ASN A 64 -4.40 0.01 21.67
C ASN A 64 -5.13 -0.31 20.36
N LYS A 65 -5.12 -1.59 19.94
CA LYS A 65 -5.72 -2.05 18.70
C LYS A 65 -7.24 -1.87 18.72
N GLN A 66 -7.78 -1.19 17.71
CA GLN A 66 -9.22 -0.94 17.55
C GLN A 66 -9.62 -1.22 16.11
N GLU A 67 -10.57 -2.13 15.89
CA GLU A 67 -11.01 -2.51 14.55
C GLU A 67 -12.53 -2.41 14.43
N LYS A 68 -12.97 -1.97 13.26
CA LYS A 68 -14.36 -1.92 12.80
C LYS A 68 -14.45 -2.63 11.44
N THR A 69 -15.65 -2.77 10.89
CA THR A 69 -15.92 -3.56 9.67
C THR A 69 -14.98 -3.27 8.48
N LYS A 70 -14.54 -2.02 8.30
CA LYS A 70 -13.68 -1.60 7.18
C LYS A 70 -12.50 -0.72 7.56
N THR A 71 -12.41 -0.34 8.83
CA THR A 71 -11.38 0.58 9.32
C THR A 71 -10.70 0.00 10.55
N GLY A 72 -9.46 0.36 10.78
CA GLY A 72 -8.77 -0.01 12.02
C GLY A 72 -7.73 1.01 12.44
N SER A 73 -7.26 0.87 13.67
CA SER A 73 -6.12 1.59 14.18
C SER A 73 -5.31 0.72 15.14
N VAL A 74 -4.01 0.93 15.18
CA VAL A 74 -3.09 0.26 16.10
C VAL A 74 -1.97 1.18 16.54
N ASP A 75 -1.49 0.98 17.76
CA ASP A 75 -0.23 1.55 18.23
C ASP A 75 0.83 0.44 18.27
N LEU A 76 2.01 0.71 17.73
CA LEU A 76 3.18 -0.14 17.79
C LEU A 76 4.16 0.48 18.77
N VAL A 77 4.50 -0.26 19.83
CA VAL A 77 5.47 0.18 20.83
C VAL A 77 6.85 -0.33 20.43
N VAL A 78 7.75 0.60 20.15
CA VAL A 78 9.15 0.35 19.78
C VAL A 78 10.03 1.26 20.65
N PRO A 79 10.60 0.74 21.76
CA PRO A 79 11.23 1.55 22.80
C PRO A 79 12.28 2.57 22.32
N ASP A 80 13.13 2.15 21.39
CA ASP A 80 14.23 2.96 20.84
C ASP A 80 13.93 3.41 19.41
N ALA A 81 12.65 3.61 19.07
CA ALA A 81 12.24 4.02 17.73
C ALA A 81 12.97 5.29 17.28
N THR A 82 13.62 5.17 16.13
CA THR A 82 14.01 6.25 15.24
C THR A 82 12.95 6.41 14.15
N VAL A 83 13.03 7.47 13.34
CA VAL A 83 12.16 7.63 12.17
C VAL A 83 12.24 6.42 11.24
N ASP A 84 13.43 5.93 10.92
CA ASP A 84 13.60 4.84 9.95
C ASP A 84 13.06 3.51 10.48
N THR A 85 13.35 3.19 11.74
CA THR A 85 12.81 1.96 12.37
C THR A 85 11.29 2.05 12.56
N ALA A 86 10.74 3.24 12.81
CA ALA A 86 9.30 3.45 12.86
C ALA A 86 8.63 3.24 11.50
N LYS A 87 9.21 3.74 10.41
CA LYS A 87 8.70 3.47 9.04
C LYS A 87 8.73 1.98 8.73
N ALA A 88 9.85 1.31 9.02
CA ALA A 88 9.99 -0.13 8.81
C ALA A 88 8.96 -0.94 9.62
N ALA A 89 8.68 -0.54 10.87
CA ALA A 89 7.64 -1.18 11.69
C ALA A 89 6.24 -0.99 11.11
N ILE A 90 5.93 0.20 10.58
CA ILE A 90 4.66 0.50 9.93
C ILE A 90 4.49 -0.38 8.68
N GLU A 91 5.52 -0.46 7.85
CA GLU A 91 5.51 -1.26 6.62
C GLU A 91 5.36 -2.75 6.91
N ASP A 92 6.08 -3.27 7.92
CA ASP A 92 5.98 -4.66 8.35
C ASP A 92 4.58 -5.02 8.87
N TYR A 93 4.01 -4.19 9.75
CA TYR A 93 2.64 -4.41 10.23
C TYR A 93 1.62 -4.34 9.08
N ALA A 94 1.81 -3.41 8.14
CA ALA A 94 0.91 -3.21 7.02
C ALA A 94 0.78 -4.42 6.10
N GLN A 95 1.82 -5.26 5.97
CA GLN A 95 1.77 -6.50 5.20
C GLN A 95 0.71 -7.49 5.73
N ASN A 96 0.30 -7.34 7.00
CA ASN A 96 -0.56 -8.28 7.70
C ASN A 96 -1.99 -7.76 7.98
N ILE A 97 -2.34 -6.55 7.53
CA ILE A 97 -3.69 -5.98 7.74
C ILE A 97 -4.79 -6.85 7.10
N GLY A 98 -4.47 -7.50 5.99
CA GLY A 98 -5.40 -8.40 5.29
C GLY A 98 -6.52 -7.67 4.52
N ASP A 99 -7.28 -8.46 3.76
CA ASP A 99 -8.24 -7.95 2.77
C ASP A 99 -9.58 -7.44 3.33
N SER A 100 -9.82 -7.53 4.64
CA SER A 100 -11.09 -7.08 5.23
C SER A 100 -11.19 -5.56 5.35
N PHE A 101 -10.05 -4.88 5.49
CA PHE A 101 -9.96 -3.44 5.72
C PHE A 101 -9.81 -2.63 4.44
N GLN A 102 -10.13 -1.35 4.54
CA GLN A 102 -9.99 -0.36 3.46
C GLN A 102 -9.12 0.84 3.90
N ASP A 103 -9.12 1.16 5.19
CA ASP A 103 -8.34 2.24 5.79
C ASP A 103 -7.81 1.80 7.16
N TYR A 104 -6.53 1.99 7.43
CA TYR A 104 -5.92 1.58 8.70
C TYR A 104 -4.88 2.58 9.17
N ALA A 105 -5.02 3.08 10.39
CA ALA A 105 -4.03 3.95 11.01
C ALA A 105 -3.04 3.14 11.85
N ILE A 106 -1.74 3.36 11.65
CA ILE A 106 -0.66 2.69 12.36
C ILE A 106 0.19 3.78 13.01
N THR A 107 0.29 3.80 14.33
CA THR A 107 1.08 4.80 15.07
C THR A 107 2.26 4.11 15.74
N VAL A 108 3.47 4.65 15.62
CA VAL A 108 4.65 4.16 16.37
C VAL A 108 4.95 5.09 17.53
N VAL A 109 5.09 4.51 18.72
CA VAL A 109 5.45 5.22 19.96
C VAL A 109 6.62 4.52 20.65
N ARG A 110 7.43 5.28 21.40
CA ARG A 110 8.51 4.72 22.23
C ARG A 110 7.99 4.07 23.51
N SER A 111 6.84 4.51 23.99
CA SER A 111 6.19 3.97 25.18
C SER A 111 4.69 4.18 25.08
N ASN A 112 3.91 3.25 25.61
CA ASN A 112 2.45 3.40 25.70
C ASN A 112 2.04 4.51 26.68
N ALA A 113 2.93 4.92 27.59
CA ALA A 113 2.70 6.06 28.47
C ALA A 113 2.96 7.41 27.77
N ASP A 114 3.87 7.41 26.79
CA ASP A 114 4.26 8.60 26.05
C ASP A 114 3.24 8.82 24.93
N LYS A 115 2.39 9.85 25.07
CA LYS A 115 1.45 10.27 24.01
C LYS A 115 2.14 10.97 22.82
N VAL A 116 3.43 10.72 22.64
CA VAL A 116 4.28 11.32 21.61
C VAL A 116 4.60 10.24 20.60
N TYR A 117 4.06 10.41 19.40
CA TYR A 117 4.32 9.51 18.29
C TYR A 117 5.60 9.89 17.55
N VAL A 118 6.33 8.88 17.09
CA VAL A 118 7.54 9.00 16.27
C VAL A 118 7.13 9.14 14.80
N CYS A 119 6.31 8.20 14.34
CA CYS A 119 5.73 8.21 13.01
C CYS A 119 4.32 7.63 13.01
N THR A 120 3.51 8.08 12.06
CA THR A 120 2.20 7.52 11.73
C THR A 120 2.19 7.10 10.27
N GLY A 121 1.62 5.93 9.98
CA GLY A 121 1.29 5.48 8.64
C GLY A 121 -0.21 5.28 8.50
N ARG A 122 -0.79 5.77 7.42
CA ARG A 122 -2.18 5.49 7.05
C ARG A 122 -2.17 4.56 5.84
N TRP A 123 -2.45 3.29 6.08
CA TRP A 123 -2.60 2.28 5.05
C TRP A 123 -3.97 2.42 4.38
N ILE A 124 -3.98 2.53 3.06
CA ILE A 124 -5.18 2.66 2.24
C ILE A 124 -5.16 1.56 1.20
N ARG A 125 -6.26 0.79 1.14
CA ARG A 125 -6.30 -0.42 0.31
C ARG A 125 -6.20 -0.14 -1.17
N ASP A 126 -6.98 0.80 -1.66
CA ASP A 126 -7.19 1.06 -3.08
C ASP A 126 -7.65 2.51 -3.30
N GLU A 127 -7.75 2.92 -4.57
CA GLU A 127 -8.18 4.26 -4.93
C GLU A 127 -9.60 4.58 -4.44
N GLN A 128 -10.52 3.61 -4.46
CA GLN A 128 -11.88 3.81 -3.95
C GLN A 128 -11.88 4.10 -2.44
N ALA A 129 -11.06 3.38 -1.67
CA ALA A 129 -10.85 3.65 -0.26
C ALA A 129 -10.23 5.03 -0.03
N SER A 130 -9.28 5.45 -0.88
CA SER A 130 -8.72 6.81 -0.82
C SER A 130 -9.79 7.88 -1.00
N GLU A 131 -10.66 7.74 -2.01
CA GLU A 131 -11.76 8.67 -2.23
C GLU A 131 -12.73 8.72 -1.04
N LEU A 132 -13.09 7.54 -0.51
CA LEU A 132 -14.04 7.45 0.60
C LEU A 132 -13.50 7.97 1.94
N TYR A 133 -12.25 7.63 2.28
CA TYR A 133 -11.69 7.86 3.63
C TYR A 133 -10.73 9.04 3.72
N THR A 134 -10.18 9.51 2.59
CA THR A 134 -9.23 10.63 2.54
C THR A 134 -9.73 11.80 1.70
N GLY A 135 -10.83 11.62 0.96
CA GLY A 135 -11.29 12.58 -0.05
C GLY A 135 -10.36 12.63 -1.26
N GLY A 136 -9.71 11.52 -1.59
CA GLY A 136 -8.83 11.38 -2.75
C GLY A 136 -7.45 12.03 -2.57
N LYS A 137 -7.06 12.41 -1.35
CA LYS A 137 -5.77 13.06 -1.08
C LYS A 137 -4.59 12.11 -1.25
N VAL A 138 -4.78 10.82 -0.94
CA VAL A 138 -3.75 9.80 -1.16
C VAL A 138 -3.85 9.31 -2.61
N LYS A 139 -2.81 9.59 -3.40
CA LYS A 139 -2.67 9.10 -4.78
C LYS A 139 -1.41 8.23 -4.86
N ALA A 140 -1.50 7.10 -5.56
CA ALA A 140 -0.40 6.15 -5.68
C ALA A 140 -0.50 5.37 -7.01
N ASP A 141 0.65 4.99 -7.56
CA ASP A 141 0.75 4.15 -8.75
C ASP A 141 0.46 2.67 -8.46
N SER A 142 0.60 2.28 -7.18
CA SER A 142 0.32 0.93 -6.69
C SER A 142 -0.44 0.96 -5.38
N TRP A 143 -1.25 -0.07 -5.18
CA TRP A 143 -2.13 -0.23 -4.05
C TRP A 143 -1.90 -1.62 -3.42
N PRO A 144 -1.97 -1.76 -2.09
CA PRO A 144 -2.26 -0.71 -1.11
C PRO A 144 -1.12 0.32 -0.97
N ALA A 145 -1.47 1.53 -0.56
CA ALA A 145 -0.52 2.63 -0.33
C ALA A 145 -0.49 3.03 1.14
N ILE A 146 0.64 3.54 1.61
CA ILE A 146 0.80 4.06 2.97
C ILE A 146 1.18 5.53 2.89
N ASP A 147 0.32 6.40 3.40
CA ASP A 147 0.65 7.81 3.61
C ASP A 147 1.33 7.97 4.97
N MET A 148 2.58 8.42 4.97
CA MET A 148 3.40 8.49 6.19
C MET A 148 3.63 9.93 6.64
N ASN A 149 3.59 10.14 7.95
CA ASN A 149 3.97 11.38 8.60
C ASN A 149 4.82 11.09 9.84
N CYS A 150 6.09 11.48 9.82
CA CYS A 150 7.04 11.24 10.89
C CYS A 150 7.59 12.57 11.45
N PRO A 151 6.87 13.23 12.38
CA PRO A 151 7.33 14.49 12.94
C PRO A 151 8.43 14.34 14.00
N ASP A 152 8.68 13.11 14.48
CA ASP A 152 9.55 12.74 15.62
C ASP A 152 10.16 13.93 16.39
N PRO A 153 9.42 14.51 17.35
CA PRO A 153 9.84 15.74 18.01
C PRO A 153 11.07 15.57 18.92
N LYS A 154 11.53 14.33 19.15
CA LYS A 154 12.70 14.04 20.00
C LYS A 154 13.97 13.73 19.19
N GLY A 155 13.87 13.54 17.88
CA GLY A 155 15.00 13.20 16.99
C GLY A 155 15.32 11.72 16.96
#